data_AF-A0A816GTR7-F1
#
_entry.id   AF-A0A816GTR7-F1
#
_cell.length_a   1.000
_cell.length_b   1.000
_cell.length_c   1.000
_cell.angle_alpha   90.00
_cell.angle_beta   90.00
_cell.angle_gamma   90.00
#
_symmetry.space_group_name_H-M   'P 1'
#
loop_
_entity.id
_entity.type
_entity.pdbx_description
1 polymer ?
#
loop_
_entity_poly.entity_id
_entity_poly.type
_entity_poly.pdbx_seq_one_letter_code
_entity_poly.pdbx_strand_id
1 'polypeptide(L)'
;MDISCPECRNTKFTNPKMKLKVSKCGHSLCENCVELKFSKGVGYCPTCKIELKKSGFRYQIFEDPYIELETDIRKAILKDFNRKEQDFTSPDAYNDYLEMVETYIFNLTNKIDVEETERKILEYKDANKEVITKNRGKLSNDEIYIEHLIEQERTAEEMRKQIYEQELQKEQEAKQRVKDDLMKALLHSDGNVNQILKTSIENLEKK
;
A
#
# COMPACT_ATOMS: atom_id res chain seq x y z
N MET A 1 -1.16 -12.29 -23.48
CA MET A 1 -0.48 -11.49 -24.52
C MET A 1 0.46 -10.55 -23.82
N ASP A 2 1.74 -10.57 -24.19
CA ASP A 2 2.77 -9.85 -23.46
C ASP A 2 2.71 -8.36 -23.76
N ILE A 3 2.53 -7.55 -22.71
CA ILE A 3 2.46 -6.10 -22.84
C ILE A 3 3.84 -5.59 -23.28
N SER A 4 3.89 -5.07 -24.50
CA SER A 4 5.07 -4.49 -25.12
C SER A 4 4.95 -2.96 -25.14
N CYS A 5 6.07 -2.26 -25.03
CA CYS A 5 6.07 -0.82 -25.23
C CYS A 5 5.80 -0.52 -26.73
N PRO A 6 4.79 0.28 -27.10
CA PRO A 6 4.46 0.54 -28.50
C PRO A 6 5.57 1.29 -29.27
N GLU A 7 6.47 1.98 -28.57
CA GLU A 7 7.55 2.75 -29.17
C GLU A 7 8.83 1.93 -29.39
N CYS A 8 9.35 1.29 -28.34
CA CYS A 8 10.59 0.52 -28.44
C CYS A 8 10.38 -0.98 -28.72
N ARG A 9 9.11 -1.45 -28.74
CA ARG A 9 8.70 -2.85 -28.91
C ARG A 9 9.34 -3.84 -27.95
N ASN A 10 10.03 -3.34 -26.92
CA ASN A 10 10.65 -4.15 -25.90
C ASN A 10 9.55 -4.72 -24.98
N THR A 11 9.75 -5.94 -24.51
CA THR A 11 8.82 -6.64 -23.61
C THR A 11 9.48 -6.90 -22.26
N LYS A 12 8.68 -7.29 -21.27
CA LYS A 12 9.23 -7.81 -20.01
C LYS A 12 10.11 -9.07 -20.23
N PHE A 13 9.90 -9.81 -21.31
CA PHE A 13 10.70 -10.99 -21.66
C PHE A 13 12.11 -10.62 -22.12
N THR A 14 12.24 -9.59 -22.96
CA THR A 14 13.54 -9.14 -23.45
C THR A 14 14.30 -8.29 -22.43
N ASN A 15 13.60 -7.63 -21.51
CA ASN A 15 14.20 -6.93 -20.38
C ASN A 15 13.38 -7.12 -19.10
N PRO A 16 13.76 -8.07 -18.21
CA PRO A 16 13.03 -8.36 -16.98
C PRO A 16 12.94 -7.18 -15.98
N LYS A 17 13.86 -6.21 -16.05
CA LYS A 17 13.87 -5.03 -15.17
C LYS A 17 13.04 -3.87 -15.74
N MET A 18 12.42 -4.06 -16.90
CA MET A 18 11.65 -3.03 -17.58
C MET A 18 10.35 -2.73 -16.83
N LYS A 19 10.21 -1.49 -16.37
CA LYS A 19 8.98 -0.99 -15.76
C LYS A 19 8.13 -0.26 -16.80
N LEU A 20 6.85 -0.58 -16.81
CA LEU A 20 5.85 0.12 -17.61
C LEU A 20 5.17 1.19 -16.76
N LYS A 21 4.87 2.31 -17.40
CA LYS A 21 4.12 3.43 -16.85
C LYS A 21 2.87 3.64 -17.68
N VAL A 22 1.75 3.91 -17.01
CA VAL A 22 0.45 4.21 -17.62
C VAL A 22 0.12 5.68 -17.37
N SER A 23 -0.60 6.28 -18.31
CA SER A 23 -1.08 7.67 -18.21
C SER A 23 -2.61 7.71 -18.19
N LYS A 24 -3.19 8.92 -18.13
CA LYS A 24 -4.65 9.12 -18.14
C LYS A 24 -5.38 8.48 -19.34
N CYS A 25 -4.70 8.28 -20.46
CA CYS A 25 -5.31 7.66 -21.64
C CYS A 25 -5.33 6.12 -21.60
N GLY A 26 -4.82 5.51 -20.54
CA GLY A 26 -4.78 4.05 -20.37
C GLY A 26 -3.65 3.34 -21.11
N HIS A 27 -2.88 4.00 -21.98
CA HIS A 27 -1.80 3.33 -22.72
C HIS A 27 -0.50 3.23 -21.91
N SER A 28 0.10 2.04 -21.91
CA SER A 28 1.38 1.75 -21.26
C SER A 28 2.58 2.13 -22.13
N LEU A 29 3.58 2.78 -21.53
CA LEU A 29 4.88 3.09 -22.12
C LEU A 29 5.98 2.68 -21.16
N CYS A 30 7.15 2.29 -21.65
CA CYS A 30 8.27 1.99 -20.77
C CYS A 30 8.90 3.25 -20.17
N GLU A 31 9.52 3.13 -19.00
CA GLU A 31 10.17 4.22 -18.29
C GLU A 31 11.11 5.05 -19.19
N ASN A 32 11.96 4.38 -19.97
CA ASN A 32 12.90 5.05 -20.89
C ASN A 32 12.18 5.80 -22.01
N CYS A 33 11.11 5.23 -22.58
CA CYS A 33 10.32 5.89 -23.64
C CYS A 33 9.58 7.12 -23.10
N VAL A 34 9.07 7.05 -21.86
CA VAL A 34 8.47 8.20 -21.19
C VAL A 34 9.52 9.31 -21.01
N GLU A 35 10.73 8.97 -20.57
CA GLU A 35 11.79 9.97 -20.36
C GLU A 35 12.26 10.63 -21.67
N LEU A 36 12.42 9.85 -22.74
CA LEU A 36 12.87 10.36 -24.03
C LEU A 36 11.80 11.21 -24.73
N LYS A 37 10.57 10.69 -24.85
CA LYS A 37 9.48 11.35 -25.60
C LYS A 37 8.91 12.56 -24.86
N PHE A 38 8.91 12.53 -23.53
CA PHE A 38 8.40 13.62 -22.68
C PHE A 38 9.54 14.40 -22.02
N SER A 39 10.72 14.45 -22.66
CA SER A 39 11.89 15.21 -22.18
C SER A 39 11.59 16.70 -21.97
N LYS A 40 10.74 17.29 -22.81
CA LYS A 40 10.24 18.68 -22.68
C LYS A 40 9.09 18.83 -21.66
N GLY A 41 8.71 17.76 -20.95
CA GLY A 41 7.65 17.76 -19.94
C GLY A 41 6.23 17.55 -20.49
N VAL A 42 5.97 17.91 -21.75
CA VAL A 42 4.73 17.67 -22.48
C VAL A 42 5.00 16.88 -23.76
N GLY A 43 4.05 16.05 -24.18
CA GLY A 43 4.15 15.25 -25.39
C GLY A 43 2.84 14.57 -25.74
N TYR A 44 2.81 13.83 -26.84
CA TYR A 44 1.62 13.13 -27.30
C TYR A 44 1.73 11.63 -27.07
N CYS A 45 0.62 11.00 -26.70
CA CYS A 45 0.55 9.55 -26.62
C CYS A 45 0.81 8.91 -28.00
N PRO A 46 1.71 7.92 -28.12
CA PRO A 46 1.98 7.25 -29.40
C PRO A 46 0.78 6.52 -30.01
N THR A 47 -0.15 6.04 -29.17
CA THR A 47 -1.30 5.24 -29.60
C THR A 47 -2.52 6.10 -29.90
N CYS A 48 -2.93 6.97 -28.97
CA CYS A 48 -4.16 7.76 -29.11
C CYS A 48 -3.94 9.25 -29.42
N LYS A 49 -2.68 9.70 -29.49
CA LYS A 49 -2.30 11.10 -29.81
C LYS A 49 -2.90 12.17 -28.89
N ILE A 50 -3.36 11.79 -27.70
CA ILE A 50 -3.78 12.73 -26.65
C ILE A 50 -2.53 13.42 -26.09
N GLU A 51 -2.63 14.72 -25.85
CA GLU A 51 -1.57 15.49 -25.17
C GLU A 51 -1.49 15.09 -23.69
N LEU A 52 -0.29 14.72 -23.25
CA LEU A 52 -0.01 14.22 -21.91
C LEU A 52 1.19 14.95 -21.30
N LYS A 53 1.14 15.09 -19.96
CA LYS A 53 2.24 15.63 -19.16
C LYS A 53 3.08 14.50 -18.58
N LYS A 54 4.40 14.67 -18.49
CA LYS A 54 5.32 13.68 -17.89
C LYS A 54 4.93 13.31 -16.46
N SER A 55 4.45 14.29 -15.67
CA SER A 55 3.98 14.08 -14.30
C SER A 55 2.70 13.24 -14.19
N GLY A 56 1.97 13.09 -15.30
CA GLY A 56 0.74 12.29 -15.36
C GLY A 56 0.99 10.79 -15.58
N PHE A 57 2.25 10.36 -15.68
CA PHE A 57 2.62 8.94 -15.78
C PHE A 57 2.83 8.35 -14.39
N ARG A 58 2.20 7.22 -14.14
CA ARG A 58 2.36 6.41 -12.92
C ARG A 58 2.84 5.02 -13.30
N TYR A 59 3.42 4.28 -12.36
CA TYR A 59 3.78 2.89 -12.61
C TYR A 59 2.53 2.03 -12.82
N GLN A 60 2.58 1.16 -13.82
CA GLN A 60 1.53 0.18 -14.08
C GLN A 60 1.53 -0.88 -12.97
N ILE A 61 0.40 -1.07 -12.32
CA ILE A 61 0.19 -2.07 -11.26
C ILE A 61 -0.47 -3.30 -11.87
N PHE A 62 -1.50 -3.12 -12.70
CA PHE A 62 -2.22 -4.20 -13.36
C PHE A 62 -1.68 -4.47 -14.75
N GLU A 63 -1.68 -5.74 -15.17
CA GLU A 63 -1.28 -6.10 -16.51
C GLU A 63 -2.25 -5.54 -17.56
N ASP A 64 -3.55 -5.63 -17.30
CA ASP A 64 -4.55 -5.12 -18.22
C ASP A 64 -4.66 -3.58 -18.19
N PRO A 65 -4.37 -2.88 -19.30
CA PRO A 65 -4.53 -1.43 -19.40
C PRO A 65 -5.99 -0.96 -19.23
N TYR A 66 -6.97 -1.82 -19.53
CA TYR A 66 -8.38 -1.52 -19.32
C TYR A 66 -8.72 -1.41 -17.82
N ILE A 67 -8.23 -2.35 -17.01
CA ILE A 67 -8.41 -2.34 -15.55
C ILE A 67 -7.75 -1.09 -14.95
N GLU A 68 -6.56 -0.71 -15.43
CA GLU A 68 -5.89 0.53 -15.01
C GLU A 68 -6.72 1.78 -15.29
N LEU A 69 -7.33 1.87 -16.47
CA LEU A 69 -8.18 3.00 -16.84
C LEU A 69 -9.45 3.06 -16.00
N GLU A 70 -10.13 1.91 -15.86
CA GLU A 70 -11.33 1.77 -15.05
C GLU A 70 -11.06 2.15 -13.59
N THR A 71 -10.01 1.61 -12.99
CA THR A 71 -9.67 1.86 -11.58
C THR A 71 -9.38 3.35 -11.32
N ASP A 72 -8.72 4.01 -12.28
CA ASP A 72 -8.47 5.45 -12.20
C ASP A 72 -9.76 6.27 -12.25
N ILE A 73 -10.65 5.93 -13.18
CA ILE A 73 -11.95 6.60 -13.34
C ILE A 73 -12.79 6.36 -12.07
N ARG A 74 -12.89 5.11 -11.61
CA ARG A 74 -13.58 4.75 -10.36
C ARG A 74 -13.06 5.56 -9.18
N LYS A 75 -11.74 5.64 -8.99
CA LYS A 75 -11.14 6.45 -7.91
C LYS A 75 -11.44 7.94 -8.06
N ALA A 76 -11.54 8.47 -9.28
CA ALA A 76 -11.88 9.86 -9.50
C ALA A 76 -13.36 10.13 -9.18
N ILE A 77 -14.26 9.25 -9.59
CA ILE A 77 -15.70 9.35 -9.35
C ILE A 77 -16.02 9.18 -7.87
N LEU A 78 -15.51 8.13 -7.21
CA LEU A 78 -15.80 7.86 -5.79
C LEU A 78 -15.31 8.94 -4.82
N LYS A 79 -14.36 9.80 -5.23
CA LYS A 79 -13.97 10.98 -4.44
C LYS A 79 -15.08 12.01 -4.28
N ASP A 80 -15.95 12.10 -5.29
CA ASP A 80 -17.07 13.03 -5.33
C ASP A 80 -18.41 12.33 -5.08
N PHE A 81 -18.50 11.02 -5.35
CA PHE A 81 -19.63 10.17 -5.00
C PHE A 81 -19.33 9.41 -3.71
N ASN A 82 -19.25 10.14 -2.60
CA ASN A 82 -18.82 9.64 -1.29
C ASN A 82 -19.95 9.52 -0.24
N ARG A 83 -21.19 9.32 -0.69
CA ARG A 83 -22.31 9.02 0.22
C ARG A 83 -22.22 7.56 0.67
N LYS A 84 -22.51 7.32 1.94
CA LYS A 84 -22.46 5.99 2.57
C LYS A 84 -23.88 5.47 2.80
N GLU A 85 -24.04 4.18 3.04
CA GLU A 85 -25.36 3.55 3.28
C GLU A 85 -26.19 4.28 4.36
N GLN A 86 -25.53 4.73 5.44
CA GLN A 86 -26.14 5.52 6.52
C GLN A 86 -26.75 6.87 6.09
N ASP A 87 -26.39 7.39 4.92
CA ASP A 87 -26.91 8.65 4.37
C ASP A 87 -28.22 8.45 3.57
N PHE A 88 -28.76 7.23 3.53
CA PHE A 88 -29.96 6.85 2.79
C PHE A 88 -31.04 6.30 3.73
N THR A 89 -32.31 6.46 3.32
CA THR A 89 -33.48 6.02 4.11
C THR A 89 -33.79 4.54 3.95
N SER A 90 -33.36 3.91 2.85
CA SER A 90 -33.54 2.49 2.58
C SER A 90 -32.31 1.89 1.90
N PRO A 91 -32.05 0.58 2.08
CA PRO A 91 -31.00 -0.13 1.35
C PRO A 91 -31.19 -0.07 -0.16
N ASP A 92 -32.44 -0.13 -0.63
CA ASP A 92 -32.75 -0.05 -2.07
C ASP A 92 -32.29 1.29 -2.68
N ALA A 93 -32.54 2.41 -1.99
CA ALA A 93 -32.10 3.72 -2.46
C ALA A 93 -30.57 3.85 -2.51
N TYR A 94 -29.86 3.16 -1.62
CA TYR A 94 -28.40 3.09 -1.66
C TYR A 94 -27.92 2.23 -2.84
N ASN A 95 -28.57 1.08 -3.10
CA ASN A 95 -28.25 0.24 -4.25
C ASN A 95 -28.49 0.95 -5.58
N ASP A 96 -29.61 1.67 -5.73
CA ASP A 96 -29.89 2.50 -6.91
C ASP A 96 -28.82 3.58 -7.12
N TYR A 97 -28.34 4.18 -6.02
CA TYR A 97 -27.24 5.14 -6.05
C TYR A 97 -25.94 4.49 -6.53
N LEU A 98 -25.60 3.30 -6.03
CA LEU A 98 -24.41 2.56 -6.45
C LEU A 98 -24.49 2.15 -7.94
N GLU A 99 -25.64 1.69 -8.40
CA GLU A 99 -25.87 1.33 -9.80
C GLU A 99 -25.72 2.53 -10.73
N MET A 100 -26.24 3.70 -10.31
CA MET A 100 -26.06 4.95 -11.04
C MET A 100 -24.58 5.35 -11.13
N VAL A 101 -23.82 5.22 -10.03
CA VAL A 101 -22.38 5.48 -10.00
C VAL A 101 -21.63 4.52 -10.93
N GLU A 102 -21.98 3.23 -10.93
CA GLU A 102 -21.37 2.23 -11.80
C GLU A 102 -21.67 2.52 -13.28
N THR A 103 -22.90 2.96 -13.59
CA THR A 103 -23.28 3.40 -14.94
C THR A 103 -22.38 4.54 -15.41
N TYR A 104 -22.10 5.53 -14.55
CA TYR A 104 -21.20 6.63 -14.90
C TYR A 104 -19.76 6.15 -15.13
N ILE A 105 -19.25 5.25 -14.30
CA ILE A 105 -17.91 4.67 -14.46
C ILE A 105 -17.86 3.91 -15.79
N PHE A 106 -18.83 3.02 -16.04
CA PHE A 106 -18.91 2.22 -17.26
C PHE A 106 -18.94 3.07 -18.52
N ASN A 107 -19.76 4.12 -18.54
CA ASN A 107 -19.87 5.05 -19.66
C ASN A 107 -18.53 5.77 -19.93
N LEU A 108 -17.87 6.27 -18.89
CA LEU A 108 -16.58 6.96 -19.01
C LEU A 108 -15.46 6.01 -19.45
N THR A 109 -15.42 4.78 -18.92
CA THR A 109 -14.42 3.78 -19.28
C THR A 109 -14.56 3.34 -20.73
N ASN A 110 -15.79 3.11 -21.20
CA ASN A 110 -16.08 2.64 -22.56
C ASN A 110 -16.30 3.78 -23.58
N LYS A 111 -16.22 5.04 -23.16
CA LYS A 111 -16.43 6.24 -23.99
C LYS A 111 -17.83 6.28 -24.62
N ILE A 112 -18.84 5.86 -23.88
CA ILE A 112 -20.25 5.91 -24.26
C ILE A 112 -20.85 7.17 -23.64
N ASP A 113 -21.50 8.02 -24.45
CA ASP A 113 -22.22 9.21 -24.00
C ASP A 113 -21.45 10.06 -22.96
N VAL A 114 -20.16 10.28 -23.25
CA VAL A 114 -19.22 10.93 -22.32
C VAL A 114 -19.70 12.33 -21.93
N GLU A 115 -20.10 13.16 -22.90
CA GLU A 115 -20.52 14.54 -22.64
C GLU A 115 -21.75 14.60 -21.71
N GLU A 116 -22.74 13.75 -21.94
CA GLU A 116 -23.95 13.70 -21.13
C GLU A 116 -23.66 13.16 -19.71
N THR A 117 -22.79 12.16 -19.62
CA THR A 117 -22.34 11.60 -18.34
C THR A 117 -21.56 12.64 -17.55
N GLU A 118 -20.63 13.36 -18.18
CA GLU A 118 -19.86 14.44 -17.56
C GLU A 118 -20.76 15.59 -17.08
N ARG A 119 -21.79 15.95 -17.86
CA ARG A 119 -22.79 16.96 -17.46
C ARG A 119 -23.53 16.53 -16.18
N LYS A 120 -24.05 15.29 -16.14
CA LYS A 120 -24.74 14.75 -14.95
C LYS A 120 -23.82 14.69 -13.73
N ILE A 121 -22.57 14.30 -13.93
CA ILE A 121 -21.55 14.30 -12.86
C ILE A 121 -21.32 15.72 -12.33
N LEU A 122 -21.21 16.71 -13.21
CA LEU A 122 -21.00 18.11 -12.81
C LEU A 122 -22.20 18.65 -12.02
N GLU A 123 -23.42 18.41 -12.51
CA GLU A 123 -24.66 18.79 -11.82
C GLU A 123 -24.74 18.17 -10.41
N TYR A 124 -24.39 16.88 -10.29
CA TYR A 124 -24.33 16.22 -8.99
C TYR A 124 -23.29 16.86 -8.06
N LYS A 125 -22.08 17.16 -8.58
CA LYS A 125 -21.01 17.80 -7.80
C LYS A 125 -21.40 19.17 -7.28
N ASP A 126 -22.04 19.98 -8.12
CA ASP A 126 -22.46 21.33 -7.74
C ASP A 126 -23.60 21.29 -6.72
N ALA A 127 -24.59 20.41 -6.91
CA ALA A 127 -25.70 20.24 -5.98
C ALA A 127 -25.28 19.68 -4.62
N ASN A 128 -24.25 18.82 -4.58
CA ASN A 128 -23.85 18.09 -3.37
C ASN A 128 -22.50 18.54 -2.77
N LYS A 129 -21.95 19.67 -3.23
CA LYS A 129 -20.61 20.13 -2.86
C LYS A 129 -20.34 20.17 -1.35
N GLU A 130 -21.32 20.64 -0.58
CA GLU A 130 -21.22 20.74 0.89
C GLU A 130 -21.19 19.35 1.55
N VAL A 131 -22.07 18.45 1.10
CA VAL A 131 -22.15 17.06 1.57
C VAL A 131 -20.84 16.32 1.25
N ILE A 132 -20.34 16.47 0.02
CA ILE A 132 -19.08 15.85 -0.42
C ILE A 132 -17.93 16.31 0.47
N THR A 133 -17.82 17.62 0.72
CA THR A 133 -16.75 18.18 1.55
C THR A 133 -16.83 17.66 2.98
N LYS A 134 -18.04 17.57 3.55
CA LYS A 134 -18.25 17.01 4.90
C LYS A 134 -17.90 15.53 4.99
N ASN A 135 -18.15 14.77 3.93
CA ASN A 135 -17.93 13.32 3.90
C ASN A 135 -16.48 12.93 3.57
N ARG A 136 -15.65 13.83 3.02
CA ARG A 136 -14.24 13.53 2.68
C ARG A 136 -13.36 13.13 3.87
N GLY A 137 -13.73 13.52 5.10
CA GLY A 137 -13.02 13.15 6.32
C GLY A 137 -13.74 12.14 7.20
N LYS A 138 -14.89 11.61 6.76
CA LYS A 138 -15.65 10.63 7.53
C LYS A 138 -15.27 9.23 7.09
N LEU A 139 -14.71 8.46 8.01
CA LEU A 139 -14.56 7.03 7.86
C LEU A 139 -15.91 6.35 7.98
N SER A 140 -16.11 5.29 7.20
CA SER A 140 -17.21 4.34 7.39
C SER A 140 -17.06 3.62 8.74
N ASN A 141 -18.16 3.13 9.30
CA ASN A 141 -18.10 2.33 10.52
C ASN A 141 -17.19 1.11 10.37
N ASP A 142 -17.22 0.47 9.19
CA ASP A 142 -16.34 -0.65 8.87
C ASP A 142 -14.87 -0.25 8.80
N GLU A 143 -14.57 0.94 8.27
CA GLU A 143 -13.20 1.46 8.18
C GLU A 143 -12.66 1.74 9.60
N ILE A 144 -13.47 2.35 10.48
CA ILE A 144 -13.12 2.57 11.89
C ILE A 144 -12.90 1.23 12.59
N TYR A 145 -13.75 0.24 12.34
CA TYR A 145 -13.62 -1.08 12.94
C TYR A 145 -12.34 -1.79 12.49
N ILE A 146 -12.01 -1.72 11.20
CA ILE A 146 -10.77 -2.29 10.65
C ILE A 146 -9.54 -1.59 11.24
N GLU A 147 -9.53 -0.26 11.32
CA GLU A 147 -8.43 0.49 11.94
C GLU A 147 -8.19 0.07 13.40
N HIS A 148 -9.27 -0.13 14.15
CA HIS A 148 -9.19 -0.60 15.53
C HIS A 148 -8.56 -2.00 15.63
N LEU A 149 -8.95 -2.93 14.77
CA LEU A 149 -8.37 -4.28 14.74
C LEU A 149 -6.88 -4.25 14.41
N ILE A 150 -6.48 -3.43 13.43
CA ILE A 150 -5.07 -3.26 13.06
C ILE A 150 -4.25 -2.72 14.25
N GLU A 151 -4.80 -1.77 15.00
CA GLU A 151 -4.14 -1.22 16.19
C GLU A 151 -3.99 -2.26 17.31
N GLN A 152 -5.02 -3.07 17.54
CA GLN A 152 -4.95 -4.19 18.49
C GLN A 152 -3.88 -5.21 18.09
N GLU A 153 -3.81 -5.59 16.81
CA GLU A 153 -2.79 -6.52 16.32
C GLU A 153 -1.38 -5.94 16.49
N ARG A 154 -1.18 -4.66 16.13
CA ARG A 154 0.12 -3.99 16.26
C ARG A 154 0.59 -3.93 17.71
N THR A 155 -0.30 -3.55 18.63
CA THR A 155 0.05 -3.48 20.07
C THR A 155 0.35 -4.86 20.65
N ALA A 156 -0.38 -5.90 20.23
CA ALA A 156 -0.09 -7.28 20.62
C ALA A 156 1.28 -7.76 20.10
N GLU A 157 1.63 -7.45 18.86
CA GLU A 157 2.94 -7.77 18.27
C GLU A 157 4.08 -7.04 19.01
N GLU A 158 3.90 -5.74 19.28
CA GLU A 158 4.85 -4.94 20.05
C GLU A 158 5.07 -5.52 21.46
N MET A 159 4.01 -5.90 22.16
CA MET A 159 4.12 -6.56 23.47
C MET A 159 4.87 -7.89 23.41
N ARG A 160 4.58 -8.73 22.39
CA ARG A 160 5.30 -10.01 22.21
C ARG A 160 6.79 -9.79 21.99
N LYS A 161 7.15 -8.79 21.17
CA LYS A 161 8.54 -8.43 20.92
C LYS A 161 9.23 -7.93 22.19
N GLN A 162 8.57 -7.08 22.98
CA GLN A 162 9.10 -6.59 24.26
C GLN A 162 9.33 -7.73 25.26
N ILE A 163 8.39 -8.67 25.38
CA ILE A 163 8.54 -9.84 26.24
C ILE A 163 9.76 -10.67 25.83
N TYR A 164 9.90 -10.95 24.53
CA TYR A 164 11.04 -11.69 24.00
C TYR A 164 12.39 -10.98 24.26
N GLU A 165 12.45 -9.66 24.05
CA GLU A 165 13.65 -8.86 24.34
C GLU A 165 13.99 -8.87 25.83
N GLN A 166 12.99 -8.77 26.72
CA GLN A 166 13.18 -8.86 28.17
C GLN A 166 13.66 -10.25 28.60
N GLU A 167 13.13 -11.33 28.03
CA GLU A 167 13.59 -12.69 28.31
C GLU A 167 15.04 -12.89 27.88
N LEU A 168 15.39 -12.43 26.67
CA LEU A 168 16.76 -12.48 26.17
C LEU A 168 17.72 -11.67 27.05
N GLN A 169 17.32 -10.47 27.47
CA GLN A 169 18.12 -9.63 28.36
C GLN A 169 18.34 -10.31 29.72
N LYS A 170 17.30 -10.89 30.32
CA LYS A 170 17.42 -11.64 31.58
C LYS A 170 18.36 -12.83 31.44
N GLU A 171 18.32 -13.55 30.32
CA GLU A 171 19.23 -14.66 30.04
C GLU A 171 20.68 -14.18 29.91
N GLN A 172 20.92 -13.08 29.19
CA GLN A 172 22.24 -12.46 29.06
C GLN A 172 22.78 -11.99 30.41
N GLU A 173 21.97 -11.30 31.21
CA GLU A 173 22.35 -10.87 32.55
C GLU A 173 22.64 -12.05 33.48
N ALA A 174 21.87 -13.14 33.39
CA ALA A 174 22.15 -14.36 34.14
C ALA A 174 23.50 -14.98 33.74
N LYS A 175 23.78 -15.07 32.44
CA LYS A 175 25.07 -15.53 31.91
C LYS A 175 26.22 -14.61 32.34
N GLN A 176 26.02 -13.30 32.36
CA GLN A 176 27.00 -12.31 32.82
C GLN A 176 27.29 -12.48 34.31
N ARG A 177 26.25 -12.59 35.15
CA ARG A 177 26.38 -12.84 36.60
C ARG A 177 27.18 -14.11 36.89
N VAL A 178 26.89 -15.21 36.19
CA VAL A 178 27.66 -16.46 36.32
C VAL A 178 29.13 -16.25 35.97
N LYS A 179 29.43 -15.52 34.88
CA LYS A 179 30.82 -15.20 34.49
C LYS A 179 31.52 -14.32 35.53
N ASP A 180 30.84 -13.31 36.07
CA ASP A 180 31.40 -12.39 37.05
C ASP A 180 31.69 -13.09 38.39
N ASP A 181 30.79 -13.98 38.82
CA ASP A 181 30.98 -14.79 40.03
C ASP A 181 32.14 -15.78 39.87
N LEU A 182 32.27 -16.42 38.71
CA LEU A 182 33.42 -17.25 38.37
C LEU A 182 34.72 -16.44 38.38
N MET A 183 34.72 -15.24 37.79
CA MET A 183 35.90 -14.36 37.78
C MET A 183 36.31 -13.94 39.19
N LYS A 184 35.36 -13.58 40.06
CA LYS A 184 35.64 -13.25 41.47
C LYS A 184 36.21 -14.43 42.24
N ALA A 185 35.67 -15.64 42.02
CA ALA A 185 36.20 -16.85 42.64
C ALA A 185 37.67 -17.07 42.25
N LEU A 186 37.99 -16.93 40.96
CA LEU A 186 39.37 -17.04 40.45
C LEU A 186 40.32 -15.95 41.00
N LEU A 187 39.81 -14.73 41.22
CA LEU A 187 40.59 -13.58 41.72
C LEU A 187 40.89 -13.64 43.22
N HIS A 188 40.08 -14.33 44.02
CA HIS A 188 40.19 -14.33 45.48
C HIS A 188 40.65 -15.66 46.09
N SER A 189 40.81 -16.71 45.28
CA SER A 189 41.31 -18.00 45.75
C SER A 189 42.75 -18.27 45.28
N ASP A 190 43.65 -18.55 46.21
CA ASP A 190 45.05 -18.98 45.93
C ASP A 190 45.18 -20.47 45.52
N GLY A 191 44.06 -21.10 45.15
CA GLY A 191 43.96 -22.53 44.84
C GLY A 191 44.20 -22.88 43.36
N ASN A 192 44.45 -24.17 43.08
CA ASN A 192 44.75 -24.66 41.73
C ASN A 192 43.55 -24.43 40.78
N VAL A 193 43.77 -23.66 39.70
CA VAL A 193 42.76 -23.20 38.73
C VAL A 193 41.83 -24.32 38.23
N ASN A 194 42.37 -25.52 38.04
CA ASN A 194 41.61 -26.67 37.55
C ASN A 194 40.53 -27.19 38.53
N GLN A 195 40.70 -26.98 39.83
CA GLN A 195 39.71 -27.37 40.83
C GLN A 195 38.51 -26.40 40.86
N ILE A 196 38.76 -25.10 40.71
CA ILE A 196 37.72 -24.05 40.73
C ILE A 196 36.81 -24.16 39.50
N LEU A 197 37.40 -24.48 38.34
CA LEU A 197 36.66 -24.74 37.11
C LEU A 197 35.76 -25.98 37.24
N LYS A 198 36.26 -27.09 37.83
CA LYS A 198 35.45 -28.29 38.07
C LYS A 198 34.26 -28.03 38.99
N THR A 199 34.46 -27.34 40.11
CA THR A 199 33.37 -27.01 41.04
C THR A 199 32.33 -26.09 40.41
N SER A 200 32.74 -25.17 39.54
CA SER A 200 31.81 -24.27 38.83
C SER A 200 31.01 -25.00 37.75
N ILE A 201 31.62 -25.96 37.05
CA ILE A 201 30.92 -26.83 36.07
C ILE A 201 29.90 -27.72 36.80
N GLU A 202 30.28 -28.36 37.91
CA GLU A 202 29.37 -29.21 38.70
C GLU A 202 28.18 -28.44 39.30
N ASN A 203 28.37 -27.14 39.61
CA ASN A 203 27.29 -26.28 40.10
C ASN A 203 26.37 -25.77 38.99
N LEU A 204 26.86 -25.68 37.75
CA LEU A 204 26.05 -25.33 36.58
C LEU A 204 25.21 -26.53 36.07
N GLU A 205 25.71 -27.75 36.20
CA GLU A 205 25.02 -28.97 35.77
C GLU A 205 23.91 -29.45 36.74
N LYS A 206 23.89 -28.94 37.97
CA LYS A 206 22.89 -29.29 39.01
C LYS A 206 21.69 -28.34 39.10
N LYS A 207 21.66 -27.28 38.29
CA LYS A 207 20.60 -26.27 38.24
C LYS A 207 19.76 -26.45 36.97
#